data_AF-A0A392NEU2-F1
#
_entry.id   AF-A0A392NEU2-F1
#
_cell.length_a   1.000
_cell.length_b   1.000
_cell.length_c   1.000
_cell.angle_alpha   90.00
_cell.angle_beta   90.00
_cell.angle_gamma   90.00
#
_symmetry.space_group_name_H-M   'P 1'
#
loop_
_entity.id
_entity.type
_entity.pdbx_description
1 polymer ?
#
loop_
_entity_poly.entity_id
_entity_poly.type
_entity_poly.pdbx_seq_one_letter_code
_entity_poly.pdbx_strand_id
1 'polypeptide(L)'
;MSFIFYHGFQVDAESSKELEQWNEMLKNDAVKLCQENNFNTGFFEGSENNSVVDAYELKVRLEHILERIALISEAANTEKPSAVTSYLFIGGALAARSVYTMQYLGITHILCLCTNEIGQSETQFPDIFEYKNFSVCDSEDFNITTVFEEACDFIDCVEQKGQKILVHCFEGKSRSVTLVLAYLMLR
;
A
#
# COMPACT_ATOMS: atom_id res chain seq x y z
N MET A 1 13.30 47.19 -4.25
CA MET A 1 14.58 46.48 -4.53
C MET A 1 14.42 45.12 -3.86
N SER A 2 14.10 44.03 -4.56
CA SER A 2 14.79 43.47 -5.72
C SER A 2 13.84 42.70 -6.65
N PHE A 3 14.07 42.86 -7.96
CA PHE A 3 13.55 42.00 -9.02
C PHE A 3 14.19 40.60 -8.89
N ILE A 4 13.38 39.54 -8.84
CA ILE A 4 13.84 38.19 -9.18
C ILE A 4 13.43 37.97 -10.63
N PHE A 5 14.39 38.15 -11.53
CA PHE A 5 14.26 37.75 -12.92
C PHE A 5 14.14 36.23 -12.98
N TYR A 6 13.01 35.72 -13.47
CA TYR A 6 12.98 34.38 -14.08
C TYR A 6 13.88 34.44 -15.32
N HIS A 7 15.08 33.89 -15.23
CA HIS A 7 15.86 33.54 -16.42
C HIS A 7 15.13 32.38 -17.10
N GLY A 8 14.37 32.69 -18.15
CA GLY A 8 13.97 31.66 -19.11
C GLY A 8 15.24 31.05 -19.67
N PHE A 9 15.41 29.74 -19.51
CA PHE A 9 16.44 29.00 -20.23
C PHE A 9 16.17 29.18 -21.73
N GLN A 10 16.99 29.99 -22.40
CA GLN A 10 16.97 30.09 -23.85
C GLN A 10 17.73 28.88 -24.36
N VAL A 11 16.99 27.87 -24.84
CA VAL A 11 17.57 26.70 -25.51
C VAL A 11 18.33 27.23 -26.73
N ASP A 12 19.63 26.98 -26.81
CA ASP A 12 20.43 27.41 -27.95
C ASP A 12 20.00 26.65 -29.21
N ALA A 13 20.30 27.21 -30.39
CA ALA A 13 19.83 26.65 -31.66
C ALA A 13 20.35 25.23 -31.96
N GLU A 14 21.47 24.85 -31.35
CA GLU A 14 22.05 23.50 -31.49
C GLU A 14 21.28 22.51 -30.64
N SER A 15 21.02 22.85 -29.37
CA SER A 15 20.16 22.09 -28.46
C SER A 15 18.74 21.92 -29.02
N SER A 16 18.17 22.95 -29.68
CA SER A 16 16.85 22.87 -30.31
C SER A 16 16.82 21.88 -31.49
N LYS A 17 17.90 21.86 -32.28
CA LYS A 17 18.03 20.97 -33.43
C LYS A 17 18.25 19.52 -33.01
N GLU A 18 19.01 19.29 -31.95
CA GLU A 18 19.13 17.97 -31.34
C GLU A 18 17.78 17.48 -30.82
N LEU A 19 17.02 18.35 -30.13
CA LEU A 19 15.68 18.00 -29.64
C LEU A 19 14.72 17.59 -30.77
N GLU A 20 14.74 18.31 -31.90
CA GLU A 20 13.96 17.94 -33.09
C GLU A 20 14.36 16.58 -33.66
N GLN A 21 15.67 16.28 -33.71
CA GLN A 21 16.17 14.97 -34.17
C GLN A 21 15.72 13.84 -33.24
N TRP A 22 15.78 14.04 -31.92
CA TRP A 22 15.30 13.07 -30.93
C TRP A 22 13.79 12.85 -31.04
N ASN A 23 13.01 13.91 -31.23
CA ASN A 23 11.56 13.82 -31.39
C ASN A 23 11.18 13.02 -32.64
N GLU A 24 11.85 13.26 -33.77
CA GLU A 24 11.60 12.50 -35.01
C GLU A 24 12.02 11.02 -34.85
N MET A 25 13.14 10.74 -34.19
CA MET A 25 13.57 9.36 -33.94
C MET A 25 12.55 8.62 -33.06
N LEU A 26 12.12 9.21 -31.94
CA LEU A 26 11.15 8.62 -31.03
C LEU A 26 9.77 8.42 -31.70
N LYS A 27 9.33 9.37 -32.53
CA LYS A 27 8.08 9.23 -33.30
C LYS A 27 8.13 8.01 -34.22
N ASN A 28 9.24 7.84 -34.93
CA ASN A 28 9.41 6.71 -35.85
C ASN A 28 9.45 5.36 -35.11
N ASP A 29 10.15 5.29 -33.97
CA ASP A 29 10.21 4.07 -33.15
C ASP A 29 8.83 3.70 -32.56
N ALA A 30 8.07 4.70 -32.10
CA ALA A 30 6.71 4.49 -31.58
C ALA A 30 5.74 4.00 -32.67
N VAL A 31 5.76 4.62 -33.86
CA VAL A 31 4.93 4.19 -35.00
C VAL A 31 5.28 2.77 -35.41
N LYS A 32 6.57 2.42 -35.47
CA LYS A 32 7.03 1.07 -35.81
C LYS A 32 6.53 0.04 -34.79
N LEU A 33 6.66 0.32 -33.49
CA LEU A 33 6.19 -0.56 -32.43
C LEU A 33 4.66 -0.77 -32.49
N CYS A 34 3.90 0.28 -32.79
CA CYS A 34 2.46 0.17 -32.99
C CYS A 34 2.11 -0.73 -34.19
N GLN A 35 2.79 -0.56 -35.32
CA GLN A 35 2.58 -1.39 -36.51
C GLN A 35 2.92 -2.87 -36.26
N GLU A 36 4.04 -3.15 -35.59
CA GLU A 36 4.46 -4.52 -35.25
C GLU A 36 3.45 -5.24 -34.34
N ASN A 37 2.66 -4.50 -33.55
CA ASN A 37 1.73 -5.05 -32.57
C ASN A 37 0.24 -4.83 -32.92
N ASN A 38 -0.07 -4.41 -34.16
CA ASN A 38 -1.43 -4.09 -34.62
C ASN A 38 -2.16 -3.04 -33.75
N PHE A 39 -1.43 -2.07 -33.18
CA PHE A 39 -2.01 -0.92 -32.50
C PHE A 39 -2.36 0.20 -33.49
N ASN A 40 -3.43 0.94 -33.22
CA ASN A 40 -3.86 2.04 -34.08
C ASN A 40 -2.88 3.22 -33.99
N THR A 41 -2.27 3.57 -35.11
CA THR A 41 -1.31 4.67 -35.28
C THR A 41 -1.96 6.01 -35.59
N GLY A 42 -3.29 6.10 -35.73
CA GLY A 42 -4.02 7.29 -36.19
C GLY A 42 -3.76 8.59 -35.41
N PHE A 43 -3.12 8.48 -34.25
CA PHE A 43 -2.57 9.56 -33.42
C PHE A 43 -1.33 10.25 -34.03
N PHE A 44 -0.47 9.52 -34.76
CA PHE A 44 0.75 10.05 -35.40
C PHE A 44 0.55 10.41 -36.90
N GLU A 45 -0.64 10.17 -37.44
CA GLU A 45 -0.96 10.24 -38.88
C GLU A 45 -1.54 11.60 -39.32
N GLY A 46 -1.80 12.53 -38.39
CA GLY A 46 -2.37 13.86 -38.69
C GLY A 46 -1.36 14.85 -39.29
N SER A 47 -1.80 15.67 -40.25
CA SER A 47 -1.00 16.75 -40.87
C SER A 47 -0.83 18.00 -39.99
N GLU A 48 -1.55 18.08 -38.87
CA GLU A 48 -1.30 19.05 -37.81
C GLU A 48 -0.56 18.34 -36.68
N ASN A 49 0.77 18.44 -36.70
CA ASN A 49 1.65 17.95 -35.65
C ASN A 49 1.38 18.74 -34.35
N ASN A 50 0.40 18.35 -33.56
CA ASN A 50 0.34 18.78 -32.17
C ASN A 50 0.91 17.70 -31.26
N SER A 51 2.19 17.39 -31.50
CA SER A 51 2.99 16.43 -30.74
C SER A 51 2.94 16.70 -29.23
N VAL A 52 2.68 17.95 -28.84
CA VAL A 52 2.48 18.38 -27.45
C VAL A 52 1.15 17.89 -26.89
N VAL A 53 0.04 18.02 -27.62
CA VAL A 53 -1.28 17.49 -27.22
C VAL A 53 -1.26 15.98 -27.16
N ASP A 54 -0.62 15.35 -28.15
CA ASP A 54 -0.43 13.92 -28.22
C ASP A 54 0.36 13.40 -27.00
N ALA A 55 1.56 13.93 -26.76
CA ALA A 55 2.36 13.56 -25.59
C ALA A 55 1.62 13.79 -24.26
N TYR A 56 0.81 14.85 -24.17
CA TYR A 56 -0.02 15.13 -23.01
C TYR A 56 -1.12 14.08 -22.80
N GLU A 57 -1.85 13.67 -23.85
CA GLU A 57 -2.86 12.61 -23.73
C GLU A 57 -2.26 11.26 -23.33
N LEU A 58 -1.12 10.89 -23.92
CA LEU A 58 -0.41 9.66 -23.56
C LEU A 58 0.03 9.69 -22.10
N LYS A 59 0.58 10.83 -21.65
CA LYS A 59 0.97 11.03 -20.25
C LYS A 59 -0.24 10.81 -19.32
N VAL A 60 -1.38 11.45 -19.58
CA VAL A 60 -2.58 11.32 -18.74
C VAL A 60 -3.09 9.87 -18.71
N ARG A 61 -3.07 9.16 -19.83
CA ARG A 61 -3.46 7.73 -19.86
C ARG A 61 -2.51 6.85 -19.06
N LEU A 62 -1.19 7.10 -19.14
CA LEU A 62 -0.20 6.36 -18.35
C LEU A 62 -0.36 6.64 -16.86
N GLU A 63 -0.63 7.88 -16.46
CA GLU A 63 -0.93 8.24 -15.06
C GLU A 63 -2.15 7.45 -14.55
N HIS A 64 -3.26 7.43 -15.29
CA HIS A 64 -4.43 6.63 -14.92
C HIS A 64 -4.16 5.11 -14.87
N ILE A 65 -3.33 4.58 -15.76
CA ILE A 65 -2.96 3.15 -15.75
C ILE A 65 -2.12 2.84 -14.50
N LEU A 66 -1.16 3.70 -14.16
CA LEU A 66 -0.34 3.54 -12.95
C LEU A 66 -1.20 3.58 -11.68
N GLU A 67 -2.13 4.53 -11.58
CA GLU A 67 -3.08 4.59 -10.45
C GLU A 67 -3.90 3.29 -10.32
N ARG A 68 -4.41 2.77 -11.43
CA ARG A 68 -5.18 1.51 -11.43
C ARG A 68 -4.31 0.31 -11.07
N ILE A 69 -3.07 0.25 -11.55
CA ILE A 69 -2.13 -0.82 -11.19
C ILE A 69 -1.82 -0.76 -9.69
N ALA A 70 -1.65 0.42 -9.11
CA ALA A 70 -1.43 0.58 -7.68
C ALA A 70 -2.63 0.02 -6.88
N LEU A 71 -3.86 0.41 -7.23
CA LEU A 71 -5.07 -0.11 -6.57
C LEU A 71 -5.22 -1.64 -6.72
N ILE A 72 -4.94 -2.19 -7.90
CA ILE A 72 -5.00 -3.64 -8.15
C ILE A 72 -3.91 -4.37 -7.35
N SER A 73 -2.70 -3.81 -7.29
CA SER A 73 -1.59 -4.35 -6.52
C SER A 73 -1.88 -4.36 -5.02
N GLU A 74 -2.46 -3.27 -4.50
CA GLU A 74 -2.90 -3.19 -3.11
C GLU A 74 -3.97 -4.25 -2.81
N ALA A 75 -4.99 -4.36 -3.66
CA ALA A 75 -6.04 -5.36 -3.51
C ALA A 75 -5.49 -6.81 -3.59
N ALA A 76 -4.56 -7.08 -4.50
CA ALA A 76 -3.93 -8.39 -4.66
C ALA A 76 -3.04 -8.77 -3.47
N ASN A 77 -2.54 -7.80 -2.71
CA ASN A 77 -1.74 -8.00 -1.50
C ASN A 77 -2.56 -7.93 -0.21
N THR A 78 -3.88 -8.14 -0.28
CA THR A 78 -4.74 -8.26 0.90
C THR A 78 -4.84 -9.70 1.38
N GLU A 79 -4.88 -9.89 2.70
CA GLU A 79 -5.12 -11.18 3.31
C GLU A 79 -6.35 -11.09 4.23
N LYS A 80 -7.16 -12.13 4.25
CA LYS A 80 -8.29 -12.21 5.17
C LYS A 80 -7.81 -12.82 6.50
N PRO A 81 -8.03 -12.16 7.66
CA PRO A 81 -7.68 -12.77 8.94
C PRO A 81 -8.56 -13.99 9.22
N SER A 82 -8.01 -14.95 9.96
CA SER A 82 -8.69 -16.18 10.36
C SER A 82 -9.46 -15.97 11.65
N ALA A 83 -10.73 -16.40 11.68
CA ALA A 83 -11.54 -16.37 12.90
C ALA A 83 -11.15 -17.54 13.82
N VAL A 84 -10.91 -17.22 15.10
CA VAL A 84 -10.66 -18.21 16.16
C VAL A 84 -11.92 -18.41 16.99
N THR A 85 -12.57 -17.32 17.37
CA THR A 85 -13.89 -17.30 18.03
C THR A 85 -14.81 -16.30 17.30
N SER A 86 -16.00 -16.03 17.85
CA SER A 86 -16.92 -15.03 17.28
C SER A 86 -16.37 -13.60 17.34
N TYR A 87 -15.42 -13.32 18.22
CA TYR A 87 -14.84 -11.99 18.46
C TYR A 87 -13.33 -11.90 18.25
N LEU A 88 -12.61 -13.03 18.28
CA LEU A 88 -11.15 -13.08 18.18
C LEU A 88 -10.68 -13.58 16.81
N PHE A 89 -9.80 -12.79 16.17
CA PHE A 89 -9.20 -13.09 14.87
C PHE A 89 -7.67 -13.11 14.97
N ILE A 90 -7.02 -13.92 14.12
CA ILE A 90 -5.56 -13.95 13.95
C ILE A 90 -5.21 -13.60 12.50
N GLY A 91 -4.13 -12.85 12.30
CA GLY A 91 -3.58 -12.59 10.96
C GLY A 91 -2.12 -12.13 10.97
N GLY A 92 -1.60 -11.86 9.77
CA GLY A 92 -0.35 -11.12 9.56
C GLY A 92 -0.57 -9.63 9.30
N ALA A 93 0.50 -8.90 9.01
CA ALA A 93 0.46 -7.46 8.74
C ALA A 93 -0.36 -7.13 7.47
N LEU A 94 -0.42 -8.02 6.48
CA LEU A 94 -1.27 -7.81 5.29
C LEU A 94 -2.76 -7.83 5.64
N ALA A 95 -3.17 -8.67 6.59
CA ALA A 95 -4.54 -8.70 7.07
C ALA A 95 -4.90 -7.43 7.85
N ALA A 96 -3.98 -6.94 8.69
CA ALA A 96 -4.19 -5.72 9.46
C ALA A 96 -4.18 -4.44 8.59
N ARG A 97 -3.51 -4.46 7.42
CA ARG A 97 -3.60 -3.39 6.41
C ARG A 97 -4.89 -3.42 5.58
N SER A 98 -5.65 -4.51 5.63
CA SER A 98 -6.85 -4.68 4.81
C SER A 98 -8.07 -4.02 5.47
N VAL A 99 -8.07 -2.68 5.56
CA VAL A 99 -9.10 -1.88 6.27
C VAL A 99 -10.52 -2.26 5.89
N TYR A 100 -10.81 -2.37 4.59
CA TYR A 100 -12.14 -2.75 4.11
C TYR A 100 -12.58 -4.12 4.63
N THR A 101 -11.67 -5.11 4.56
CA THR A 101 -11.91 -6.46 5.08
C THR A 101 -12.15 -6.44 6.58
N MET A 102 -11.37 -5.68 7.33
CA MET A 102 -11.55 -5.55 8.77
C MET A 102 -12.90 -4.93 9.15
N GLN A 103 -13.28 -3.83 8.49
CA GLN A 103 -14.58 -3.19 8.69
C GLN A 103 -15.73 -4.13 8.32
N TYR A 104 -15.60 -4.85 7.20
CA TYR A 104 -16.59 -5.85 6.78
C TYR A 104 -16.77 -6.98 7.82
N LEU A 105 -15.67 -7.41 8.46
CA LEU A 105 -15.71 -8.41 9.54
C LEU A 105 -16.22 -7.84 10.87
N GLY A 106 -16.34 -6.51 10.98
CA GLY A 106 -16.73 -5.79 12.20
C GLY A 106 -15.63 -5.76 13.26
N ILE A 107 -14.36 -5.85 12.85
CA ILE A 107 -13.20 -5.71 13.74
C ILE A 107 -13.09 -4.24 14.15
N THR A 108 -12.95 -3.98 15.44
CA THR A 108 -12.84 -2.63 16.00
C THR A 108 -11.53 -2.42 16.76
N HIS A 109 -10.85 -3.50 17.16
CA HIS A 109 -9.60 -3.43 17.91
C HIS A 109 -8.49 -4.21 17.18
N ILE A 110 -7.26 -3.70 17.26
CA ILE A 110 -6.06 -4.38 16.76
C ILE A 110 -5.03 -4.50 17.88
N LEU A 111 -4.51 -5.70 18.08
CA LEU A 111 -3.36 -5.99 18.94
C LEU A 111 -2.17 -6.42 18.08
N CYS A 112 -1.13 -5.59 18.04
CA CYS A 112 0.09 -5.81 17.28
C CYS A 112 1.25 -6.29 18.16
N LEU A 113 2.00 -7.29 17.69
CA LEU A 113 3.19 -7.85 18.35
C LEU A 113 4.51 -7.56 17.61
N CYS A 114 4.53 -6.63 16.65
CA CYS A 114 5.71 -6.33 15.84
C CYS A 114 6.65 -5.33 16.53
N THR A 115 7.97 -5.43 16.32
CA THR A 115 8.98 -4.56 16.97
C THR A 115 9.27 -3.23 16.26
N ASN A 116 8.81 -3.04 15.01
CA ASN A 116 9.27 -1.94 14.14
C ASN A 116 8.12 -1.30 13.35
N GLU A 117 8.35 -0.11 12.79
CA GLU A 117 7.39 0.68 11.98
C GLU A 117 6.82 -0.09 10.77
N ILE A 118 7.54 -1.08 10.25
CA ILE A 118 7.07 -1.95 9.16
C ILE A 118 5.88 -2.84 9.59
N GLY A 119 5.67 -3.05 10.89
CA GLY A 119 4.48 -3.70 11.45
C GLY A 119 3.73 -2.87 12.51
N GLN A 120 4.27 -1.72 12.93
CA GLN A 120 3.67 -0.79 13.89
C GLN A 120 3.13 0.50 13.24
N SER A 121 3.28 0.68 11.92
CA SER A 121 2.63 1.76 11.13
C SER A 121 1.10 1.78 11.29
N GLU A 122 0.52 0.91 12.09
CA GLU A 122 -0.88 0.51 11.98
C GLU A 122 -1.84 1.38 12.78
N THR A 123 -1.41 2.35 13.59
CA THR A 123 -2.29 3.48 13.97
C THR A 123 -2.57 4.45 12.80
N GLN A 124 -2.59 3.94 11.57
CA GLN A 124 -2.93 4.66 10.35
C GLN A 124 -4.39 5.08 10.32
N PHE A 125 -5.26 4.34 11.01
CA PHE A 125 -6.70 4.58 11.02
C PHE A 125 -7.23 4.71 12.46
N PRO A 126 -6.79 5.72 13.23
CA PRO A 126 -7.18 5.90 14.64
C PRO A 126 -8.66 6.28 14.79
N ASP A 127 -9.26 6.83 13.74
CA ASP A 127 -10.70 7.14 13.71
C ASP A 127 -11.57 5.89 13.48
N ILE A 128 -10.96 4.74 13.15
CA ILE A 128 -11.66 3.51 12.77
C ILE A 128 -11.41 2.38 13.78
N PHE A 129 -10.18 2.24 14.27
CA PHE A 129 -9.79 1.13 15.14
C PHE A 129 -9.07 1.61 16.41
N GLU A 130 -9.23 0.86 17.50
CA GLU A 130 -8.46 1.03 18.75
C GLU A 130 -7.27 0.07 18.75
N TYR A 131 -6.08 0.57 19.09
CA TYR A 131 -4.83 -0.18 18.93
C TYR A 131 -4.15 -0.46 20.26
N LYS A 132 -3.57 -1.66 20.38
CA LYS A 132 -2.63 -2.04 21.43
C LYS A 132 -1.38 -2.63 20.79
N ASN A 133 -0.23 -1.98 21.02
CA ASN A 133 1.03 -2.39 20.41
C ASN A 133 2.01 -2.91 21.47
N PHE A 134 2.59 -4.07 21.20
CA PHE A 134 3.68 -4.67 21.96
C PHE A 134 4.89 -4.85 21.06
N SER A 135 6.07 -4.53 21.57
CA SER A 135 7.34 -4.75 20.86
C SER A 135 7.88 -6.13 21.20
N VAL A 136 7.45 -7.16 20.45
CA VAL A 136 7.86 -8.56 20.66
C VAL A 136 8.77 -9.03 19.54
N CYS A 137 10.04 -9.27 19.86
CA CYS A 137 11.02 -9.77 18.89
C CYS A 137 10.67 -11.21 18.48
N ASP A 138 10.71 -11.50 17.17
CA ASP A 138 10.50 -12.87 16.65
C ASP A 138 11.81 -13.64 16.76
N SER A 139 12.21 -13.95 17.99
CA SER A 139 13.41 -14.70 18.32
C SER A 139 13.08 -15.71 19.41
N GLU A 140 13.72 -16.88 19.36
CA GLU A 140 13.62 -17.91 20.39
C GLU A 140 14.10 -17.41 21.76
N ASP A 141 14.97 -16.39 21.79
CA ASP A 141 15.51 -15.79 23.02
C ASP A 141 14.56 -14.77 23.66
N PHE A 142 13.49 -14.35 22.97
CA PHE A 142 12.59 -13.32 23.50
C PHE A 142 11.54 -13.93 24.42
N ASN A 143 11.49 -13.44 25.66
CA ASN A 143 10.45 -13.86 26.59
C ASN A 143 9.10 -13.16 26.33
N ILE A 144 8.28 -13.77 25.47
CA ILE A 144 6.94 -13.28 25.13
C ILE A 144 5.94 -13.34 26.31
N THR A 145 6.19 -14.14 27.35
CA THR A 145 5.23 -14.27 28.46
C THR A 145 5.04 -12.97 29.23
N THR A 146 6.00 -12.05 29.10
CA THR A 146 5.97 -10.71 29.72
C THR A 146 4.80 -9.84 29.25
N VAL A 147 4.21 -10.12 28.08
CA VAL A 147 3.07 -9.35 27.54
C VAL A 147 1.71 -10.03 27.74
N PHE A 148 1.68 -11.27 28.24
CA PHE A 148 0.46 -12.09 28.25
C PHE A 148 -0.66 -11.49 29.10
N GLU A 149 -0.37 -11.07 30.32
CA GLU A 149 -1.40 -10.55 31.23
C GLU A 149 -2.10 -9.32 30.63
N GLU A 150 -1.31 -8.31 30.23
CA GLU A 150 -1.82 -7.09 29.63
C GLU A 150 -2.56 -7.33 28.29
N ALA A 151 -2.09 -8.27 27.48
CA ALA A 151 -2.75 -8.64 26.24
C ALA A 151 -4.07 -9.37 26.45
N CYS A 152 -4.11 -10.31 27.41
CA CYS A 152 -5.32 -11.05 27.76
C CYS A 152 -6.39 -10.09 28.29
N ASP A 153 -6.02 -9.17 29.19
CA ASP A 153 -6.94 -8.17 29.74
C ASP A 153 -7.51 -7.26 28.64
N PHE A 154 -6.71 -6.92 27.63
CA PHE A 154 -7.19 -6.16 26.48
C PHE A 154 -8.21 -6.96 25.65
N ILE A 155 -7.93 -8.24 25.37
CA ILE A 155 -8.85 -9.12 24.64
C ILE A 155 -10.17 -9.28 25.42
N ASP A 156 -10.10 -9.51 26.74
CA ASP A 156 -11.28 -9.63 27.61
C ASP A 156 -12.13 -8.35 27.61
N CYS A 157 -11.49 -7.18 27.66
CA CYS A 157 -12.16 -5.90 27.59
C CYS A 157 -12.96 -5.74 26.28
N VAL A 158 -12.38 -6.18 25.15
CA VAL A 158 -13.06 -6.14 23.85
C VAL A 158 -14.24 -7.10 23.81
N GLU A 159 -14.07 -8.32 24.32
CA GLU A 159 -15.14 -9.30 24.40
C GLU A 159 -16.31 -8.79 25.26
N GLN A 160 -16.02 -8.23 26.45
CA GLN A 160 -17.03 -7.69 27.37
C GLN A 160 -17.83 -6.53 26.75
N LYS A 161 -17.22 -5.75 25.84
CA LYS A 161 -17.91 -4.72 25.06
C LYS A 161 -18.75 -5.28 23.90
N GLY A 162 -18.72 -6.59 23.66
CA GLY A 162 -19.37 -7.24 22.52
C GLY A 162 -18.73 -6.86 21.18
N GLN A 163 -17.45 -6.51 21.19
CA GLN A 163 -16.68 -6.03 20.05
C GLN A 163 -15.73 -7.11 19.54
N LYS A 164 -15.04 -6.85 18.42
CA LYS A 164 -14.15 -7.84 17.79
C LYS A 164 -12.73 -7.30 17.65
N ILE A 165 -11.77 -8.20 17.80
CA ILE A 165 -10.33 -7.90 17.83
C ILE A 165 -9.55 -8.77 16.85
N LEU A 166 -8.59 -8.14 16.18
CA LEU A 166 -7.51 -8.81 15.45
C LEU A 166 -6.25 -8.84 16.30
N VAL A 167 -5.68 -10.01 16.51
CA VAL A 167 -4.32 -10.19 17.06
C VAL A 167 -3.39 -10.57 15.92
N HIS A 168 -2.36 -9.76 15.66
CA HIS A 168 -1.45 -10.01 14.56
C HIS A 168 0.02 -9.84 14.92
N CYS A 169 0.87 -10.46 14.12
CA CYS A 169 2.28 -10.17 14.03
C CYS A 169 2.63 -9.92 12.56
N PHE A 170 3.87 -10.18 12.14
CA PHE A 170 4.26 -9.96 10.75
C PHE A 170 3.58 -10.96 9.80
N GLU A 171 3.76 -12.26 10.07
CA GLU A 171 3.25 -13.36 9.23
C GLU A 171 1.97 -14.02 9.76
N GLY A 172 1.57 -13.75 11.01
CA GLY A 172 0.43 -14.41 11.63
C GLY A 172 0.68 -15.88 12.02
N LYS A 173 1.93 -16.29 12.24
CA LYS A 173 2.32 -17.70 12.42
C LYS A 173 3.01 -18.03 13.76
N SER A 174 3.71 -17.07 14.35
CA SER A 174 4.55 -17.26 15.55
C SER A 174 3.96 -16.47 16.73
N ARG A 175 4.41 -15.24 16.96
CA ARG A 175 4.02 -14.38 18.09
C ARG A 175 2.51 -14.25 18.33
N SER A 176 1.72 -13.94 17.30
CA SER A 176 0.26 -13.80 17.43
C SER A 176 -0.43 -15.11 17.77
N VAL A 177 0.00 -16.21 17.16
CA VAL A 177 -0.51 -17.56 17.47
C VAL A 177 -0.17 -17.94 18.90
N THR A 178 1.08 -17.73 19.33
CA THR A 178 1.51 -18.00 20.71
C THR A 178 0.69 -17.23 21.73
N LEU A 179 0.44 -15.93 21.48
CA LEU A 179 -0.35 -15.10 22.38
C LEU A 179 -1.82 -15.52 22.44
N VAL A 180 -2.45 -15.83 21.30
CA VAL A 180 -3.83 -16.32 21.29
C VAL A 180 -3.95 -17.70 21.92
N LEU A 181 -3.00 -18.60 21.70
CA LEU A 181 -2.98 -19.89 22.40
C LEU A 181 -2.87 -19.70 23.92
N ALA A 182 -1.99 -18.80 24.37
CA ALA A 182 -1.88 -18.48 25.79
C ALA A 182 -3.21 -17.93 26.34
N TYR A 183 -3.86 -17.02 25.62
CA TYR A 183 -5.17 -16.49 25.99
C TYR A 183 -6.21 -17.59 26.18
N LEU A 184 -6.37 -18.48 25.18
CA LEU A 184 -7.34 -19.59 25.22
C LEU A 184 -7.05 -20.63 26.32
N MET A 185 -5.82 -20.69 26.82
CA MET A 185 -5.45 -21.57 27.93
C MET A 185 -5.70 -20.92 29.30
N LEU A 186 -5.67 -19.58 29.37
CA LEU A 186 -5.72 -18.82 30.62
C LEU A 186 -7.11 -18.27 30.94
N ARG A 187 -7.97 -18.07 29.92
CA ARG A 187 -9.31 -17.50 30.02
C ARG A 187 -10.35 -18.48 29.49
#